data_AF-A0A2V7RUA8-F1
#
_entry.id   AF-A0A2V7RUA8-F1
#
_cell.length_a   1.000
_cell.length_b   1.000
_cell.length_c   1.000
_cell.angle_alpha   90.00
_cell.angle_beta   90.00
_cell.angle_gamma   90.00
#
_symmetry.space_group_name_H-M   'P 1'
#
loop_
_entity.id
_entity.type
_entity.pdbx_description
1 polymer ?
#
loop_
_entity_poly.entity_id
_entity_poly.type
_entity_poly.pdbx_seq_one_letter_code
_entity_poly.pdbx_strand_id
1 'polypeptide(L)' 'MQQRGADPAGVAPGIEVLLTDSLQLLRGKRVGLITNHSGRDRRGTSTI' A
#
# COMPACT_ATOMS: atom_id res chain seq x y z
N MET A 1 6.16 -20.45 -2.94
CA MET A 1 4.78 -20.47 -2.40
C MET A 1 4.29 -19.03 -2.28
N GLN A 2 3.83 -18.41 -3.38
CA GLN A 2 3.18 -17.10 -3.30
C GLN A 2 1.71 -17.35 -2.98
N GLN A 3 1.25 -16.90 -1.81
CA GLN A 3 -0.14 -17.04 -1.42
C GLN A 3 -1.01 -16.29 -2.45
N ARG A 4 -1.79 -17.04 -3.24
CA ARG A 4 -3.00 -16.51 -3.86
C ARG A 4 -4.02 -16.32 -2.73
N GLY A 5 -3.82 -15.30 -1.91
CA GLY A 5 -4.84 -14.87 -0.97
C GLY A 5 -5.93 -14.18 -1.77
N ALA A 6 -7.12 -14.75 -1.80
CA ALA A 6 -8.30 -13.93 -2.05
C ALA A 6 -8.30 -12.83 -0.98
N ASP A 7 -8.20 -11.56 -1.40
CA ASP A 7 -8.38 -10.45 -0.49
C ASP A 7 -9.72 -10.64 0.23
N PRO A 8 -9.79 -10.51 1.56
CA PRO A 8 -11.05 -10.57 2.27
C PRO A 8 -11.97 -9.47 1.70
N ALA A 9 -12.97 -9.89 0.92
CA ALA A 9 -14.14 -9.12 0.54
C ALA A 9 -13.91 -7.62 0.23
N GLY A 10 -13.28 -7.29 -0.90
CA GLY A 10 -13.36 -5.93 -1.48
C GLY A 10 -12.71 -4.79 -0.67
N VAL A 11 -11.85 -5.09 0.30
CA VAL A 11 -11.10 -4.06 1.05
C VAL A 11 -9.97 -3.50 0.17
N ALA A 12 -9.87 -2.17 0.10
CA ALA A 12 -8.75 -1.46 -0.51
C ALA A 12 -7.59 -1.31 0.49
N PRO A 13 -6.38 -1.81 0.20
CA PRO A 13 -5.20 -1.54 1.01
C PRO A 13 -5.00 -0.04 1.21
N GLY A 14 -4.60 0.37 2.41
CA GLY A 14 -4.38 1.79 2.72
C GLY A 14 -3.34 2.46 1.82
N ILE A 15 -2.35 1.71 1.31
CA ILE A 15 -1.38 2.23 0.33
C ILE A 15 -2.04 2.59 -1.01
N GLU A 16 -3.02 1.81 -1.46
CA GLU A 16 -3.73 2.11 -2.71
C GLU A 16 -4.56 3.38 -2.55
N VAL A 17 -5.30 3.49 -1.44
CA VAL A 17 -6.07 4.71 -1.10
C VAL A 17 -5.15 5.93 -0.97
N LEU A 18 -3.97 5.76 -0.35
CA LEU A 18 -2.98 6.83 -0.25
C LEU A 18 -2.55 7.33 -1.63
N LEU A 19 -2.22 6.40 -2.54
CA LEU A 19 -1.71 6.72 -3.87
C LEU A 19 -2.78 7.29 -4.82
N THR A 20 -4.04 6.83 -4.71
CA THR A 20 -5.11 7.29 -5.61
C THR A 20 -5.78 8.57 -5.12
N ASP A 21 -6.01 8.70 -3.80
CA ASP A 21 -6.97 9.69 -3.29
C ASP A 21 -6.35 10.65 -2.26
N SER A 22 -5.16 10.36 -1.76
CA SER A 22 -4.64 10.98 -0.52
C SER A 22 -3.19 11.48 -0.56
N LEU A 23 -2.53 11.48 -1.73
CA LEU A 23 -1.12 11.89 -1.86
C LEU A 23 -0.86 13.33 -1.42
N GLN A 24 -1.83 14.23 -1.60
CA GLN A 24 -1.76 15.61 -1.16
C GLN A 24 -1.47 15.75 0.34
N LEU A 25 -1.86 14.77 1.16
CA LEU A 25 -1.61 14.79 2.61
C LEU A 25 -0.11 14.74 2.95
N LEU A 26 0.72 14.19 2.06
CA LEU A 26 2.16 14.06 2.24
C LEU A 26 2.96 15.18 1.57
N ARG A 27 2.32 16.04 0.78
CA ARG A 27 3.01 17.07 -0.02
C ARG A 27 3.76 18.05 0.89
N GLY A 28 5.03 18.29 0.57
CA GLY A 28 5.90 19.21 1.34
C GLY A 28 6.39 18.65 2.68
N LYS A 29 6.08 17.39 3.02
CA LYS A 29 6.55 16.73 4.25
C LYS A 29 7.75 15.85 3.94
N ARG A 30 8.73 15.83 4.85
CA ARG A 30 9.74 14.76 4.88
C ARG A 30 9.10 13.55 5.56
N VAL A 31 8.93 12.46 4.84
CA VAL A 31 8.24 11.26 5.30
C VAL A 31 9.22 10.11 5.42
N GLY A 32 9.24 9.45 6.57
CA GLY A 32 9.90 8.16 6.74
C GLY A 32 8.89 7.03 6.50
N LEU A 33 9.20 6.13 5.57
CA LEU A 33 8.41 4.92 5.32
C LEU A 33 8.95 3.78 6.17
N ILE A 34 8.17 3.30 7.14
CA ILE A 34 8.44 2.07 7.85
C ILE A 34 7.65 0.97 7.17
N THR A 35 8.36 0.02 6.56
CA THR A 35 7.75 -1.10 5.84
C THR A 35 8.50 -2.41 6.12
N ASN A 36 7.90 -3.52 5.70
CA ASN A 36 8.52 -4.83 5.69
C ASN A 36 8.11 -5.57 4.38
N HIS A 37 8.48 -6.85 4.26
CA HIS A 37 8.20 -7.62 3.05
C HIS A 37 6.71 -7.80 2.72
N SER A 38 5.78 -7.63 3.67
CA SER A 38 4.33 -7.70 3.45
C SER A 38 3.71 -6.37 3.04
N GLY A 39 4.47 -5.26 3.12
CA GLY A 39 4.04 -3.97 2.62
C GLY A 39 4.02 -3.98 1.09
N ARG A 40 2.88 -4.37 0.52
CA ARG A 40 2.68 -4.47 -0.94
C ARG A 40 1.25 -4.05 -1.32
N ASP A 41 1.08 -3.62 -2.57
CA ASP A 41 -0.26 -3.43 -3.18
C ASP A 41 -0.91 -4.77 -3.55
N ARG A 42 -2.16 -4.74 -4.05
CA ARG A 42 -2.88 -5.94 -4.50
C ARG A 42 -2.24 -6.66 -5.70
N ARG A 43 -1.37 -5.99 -6.46
CA ARG A 43 -0.58 -6.60 -7.55
C ARG A 43 0.73 -7.20 -7.03
N GLY A 44 1.01 -7.10 -5.73
CA GLY A 44 2.23 -7.55 -5.10
C GLY A 44 3.42 -6.59 -5.25
N THR A 45 3.18 -5.35 -5.71
CA THR A 45 4.20 -4.31 -5.81
C THR A 45 4.59 -3.84 -4.42
N SER A 46 5.89 -3.80 -4.11
CA SER A 46 6.42 -3.25 -2.86
C SER A 46 6.02 -1.80 -2.64
N THR A 47 5.78 -1.40 -1.38
CA THR A 47 5.52 0.01 -1.02
C THR A 47 6.77 0.89 -0.98
N ILE A 48 7.95 0.29 -1.10
CA ILE A 48 9.26 0.94 -1.29
C ILE A 48 9.84 0.53 -2.65
#